data_AF-A0A250J4X1-F1
#
_entry.id   AF-A0A250J4X1-F1
#
_cell.length_a   1.000
_cell.length_b   1.000
_cell.length_c   1.000
_cell.angle_alpha   90.00
_cell.angle_beta   90.00
_cell.angle_gamma   90.00
#
_symmetry.space_group_name_H-M   'P 1'
#
loop_
_entity.id
_entity.type
_entity.pdbx_description
1 polymer ?
#
loop_
_entity_poly.entity_id
_entity_poly.type
_entity_poly.pdbx_seq_one_letter_code
_entity_poly.pdbx_strand_id
1 'polypeptide(L)'
;MKCPECKQPMLERAFEGRNGTRVTIDVCQECGGLWFDTHESLRLSPTGTLQLFRAVYGQRGSYHPRRSGTLSCPRGDEKLALVHDMAHNHRFQYSRCPQQHGHFITFFQFLREKGLARELNPKEQAELRKHVDTLLCSDCGEPVRLANMTACARCRAPLSLLDPACVETTIRGAQKPGDSRRDVAPEVAARLLMANQGTKQFRPSAPARSQATAPVVILPSEQTSASSEGLDLIAAGGELLFDALDLLDIFS
;
A
#
# COMPACT_ATOMS: atom_id res chain seq x y z
N MET A 1 -8.97 -6.03 20.60
CA MET A 1 -8.94 -4.58 20.97
C MET A 1 -9.64 -3.72 19.91
N LYS A 2 -9.98 -2.44 20.18
CA LYS A 2 -10.62 -1.56 19.17
C LYS A 2 -9.58 -0.78 18.35
N CYS A 3 -9.76 -0.67 17.05
CA CYS A 3 -8.86 0.07 16.16
C CYS A 3 -8.82 1.55 16.54
N PRO A 4 -7.64 2.16 16.73
CA PRO A 4 -7.54 3.59 17.05
C PRO A 4 -8.19 4.50 16.00
N GLU A 5 -8.12 4.11 14.73
CA GLU A 5 -8.59 4.88 13.57
C GLU A 5 -10.11 4.74 13.35
N CYS A 6 -10.61 3.53 13.08
CA CYS A 6 -12.02 3.32 12.72
C CYS A 6 -12.91 2.82 13.86
N LYS A 7 -12.33 2.49 15.02
CA LYS A 7 -12.99 1.93 16.23
C LYS A 7 -13.56 0.52 16.08
N GLN A 8 -13.36 -0.12 14.93
CA GLN A 8 -13.76 -1.50 14.66
C GLN A 8 -12.85 -2.51 15.39
N PRO A 9 -13.31 -3.74 15.68
CA PRO A 9 -12.48 -4.73 16.33
C PRO A 9 -11.25 -5.07 15.48
N MET A 10 -10.09 -5.17 16.13
CA MET A 10 -8.87 -5.67 15.52
C MET A 10 -8.74 -7.17 15.78
N LEU A 11 -8.28 -7.90 14.75
CA LEU A 11 -8.03 -9.32 14.79
C LEU A 11 -6.55 -9.56 15.09
N GLU A 12 -6.27 -10.25 16.18
CA GLU A 12 -4.94 -10.69 16.56
C GLU A 12 -4.51 -11.87 15.64
N ARG A 13 -3.35 -11.75 14.99
CA ARG A 13 -2.81 -12.79 14.08
C ARG A 13 -1.33 -13.03 14.34
N ALA A 14 -0.92 -14.30 14.29
CA ALA A 14 0.48 -14.69 14.43
C ALA A 14 1.19 -14.70 13.07
N PHE A 15 2.35 -14.07 13.02
CA PHE A 15 3.24 -13.97 11.86
C PHE A 15 4.63 -14.51 12.22
N GLU A 16 5.40 -14.83 11.18
CA GLU A 16 6.79 -15.25 11.37
C GLU A 16 7.67 -14.09 11.87
N GLY A 17 8.34 -14.33 12.99
CA GLY A 17 9.39 -13.48 13.52
C GLY A 17 10.78 -13.94 13.09
N ARG A 18 11.76 -13.06 13.26
CA ARG A 18 13.18 -13.37 13.08
C ARG A 18 13.58 -14.54 13.97
N ASN A 19 14.57 -15.30 13.51
CA ASN A 19 15.15 -16.45 14.21
C ASN A 19 14.12 -17.53 14.59
N GLY A 20 13.10 -17.73 13.74
CA GLY A 20 12.06 -18.75 13.96
C GLY A 20 11.09 -18.42 15.11
N THR A 21 11.12 -17.19 15.62
CA THR A 21 10.15 -16.75 16.63
C THR A 21 8.78 -16.49 15.99
N ARG A 22 7.75 -16.34 16.82
CA ARG A 22 6.45 -15.81 16.38
C ARG A 22 6.25 -14.40 16.92
N VAL A 23 5.63 -13.56 16.10
CA VAL A 23 5.19 -12.22 16.45
C VAL A 23 3.69 -12.16 16.24
N THR A 24 2.98 -11.74 17.26
CA THR A 24 1.54 -11.55 17.18
C THR A 24 1.27 -10.09 16.86
N ILE A 25 0.35 -9.79 15.95
CA ILE A 25 0.03 -8.43 15.53
C ILE A 25 -1.49 -8.30 15.44
N ASP A 26 -2.02 -7.22 15.99
CA ASP A 26 -3.42 -6.86 15.84
C ASP A 26 -3.62 -6.14 14.49
N VAL A 27 -4.52 -6.68 13.67
CA VAL A 27 -4.82 -6.19 12.33
C VAL A 27 -6.28 -5.79 12.24
N CYS A 28 -6.55 -4.53 11.90
CA CYS A 28 -7.90 -4.07 11.62
C CYS A 28 -8.32 -4.47 10.21
N GLN A 29 -9.30 -5.37 10.09
CA GLN A 29 -9.80 -5.83 8.78
C GLN A 29 -10.58 -4.75 8.02
N GLU A 30 -11.09 -3.75 8.71
CA GLU A 30 -11.95 -2.69 8.12
C GLU A 30 -11.16 -1.54 7.46
N CYS A 31 -9.97 -1.21 7.99
CA CYS A 31 -9.18 -0.09 7.48
C CYS A 31 -7.70 -0.43 7.24
N GLY A 32 -7.31 -1.69 7.42
CA GLY A 32 -5.93 -2.15 7.27
C GLY A 32 -4.94 -1.58 8.31
N GLY A 33 -5.44 -0.92 9.36
CA GLY A 33 -4.62 -0.37 10.42
C GLY A 33 -3.98 -1.47 11.27
N LEU A 34 -2.73 -1.24 11.68
CA LEU A 34 -1.94 -2.20 12.45
C LEU A 34 -1.69 -1.63 13.85
N TRP A 35 -1.77 -2.49 14.85
CA TRP A 35 -1.26 -2.20 16.18
C TRP A 35 -0.13 -3.18 16.51
N PHE A 36 1.02 -2.61 16.85
CA PHE A 36 2.18 -3.35 17.31
C PHE A 36 2.41 -3.03 18.78
N ASP A 37 2.53 -4.04 19.61
CA ASP A 37 3.09 -3.89 20.94
C ASP A 37 4.60 -3.58 20.86
N THR A 38 5.16 -3.29 22.02
CA THR A 38 6.55 -2.90 22.18
C THR A 38 7.50 -3.94 21.58
N HIS A 39 8.29 -3.51 20.60
CA HIS A 39 9.28 -4.28 19.83
C HIS A 39 8.75 -5.29 18.80
N GLU A 40 7.43 -5.45 18.63
CA GLU A 40 6.90 -6.45 17.70
C GLU A 40 7.27 -6.17 16.24
N SER A 41 7.16 -4.91 15.81
CA SER A 41 7.49 -4.54 14.42
C SER A 41 8.95 -4.87 14.05
N LEU A 42 9.89 -4.70 14.98
CA LEU A 42 11.31 -4.99 14.76
C LEU A 42 11.60 -6.49 14.67
N ARG A 43 10.77 -7.31 15.31
CA ARG A 43 10.93 -8.76 15.35
C ARG A 43 10.39 -9.46 14.10
N LEU A 44 9.63 -8.78 13.25
CA LEU A 44 9.06 -9.39 12.04
C LEU A 44 10.16 -9.87 11.06
N SER A 45 10.04 -11.08 10.53
CA SER A 45 10.93 -11.59 9.49
C SER A 45 10.52 -11.09 8.10
N PRO A 46 11.34 -11.27 7.05
CA PRO A 46 10.90 -11.05 5.67
C PRO A 46 9.64 -11.85 5.32
N THR A 47 9.58 -13.14 5.69
CA THR A 47 8.40 -13.98 5.52
C THR A 47 7.19 -13.41 6.25
N GLY A 48 7.34 -13.03 7.53
CA GLY A 48 6.26 -12.43 8.31
C GLY A 48 5.78 -11.10 7.73
N THR A 49 6.69 -10.33 7.13
CA THR A 49 6.36 -9.08 6.43
C THR A 49 5.48 -9.34 5.22
N LEU A 50 5.78 -10.36 4.41
CA LEU A 50 4.96 -10.74 3.25
C LEU A 50 3.62 -11.39 3.67
N GLN A 51 3.62 -12.18 4.75
CA GLN A 51 2.38 -12.71 5.34
C GLN A 51 1.46 -11.57 5.78
N LEU A 52 2.01 -10.55 6.46
CA LEU A 52 1.25 -9.39 6.89
C LEU A 52 0.78 -8.53 5.70
N PHE A 53 1.64 -8.33 4.69
CA PHE A 53 1.26 -7.71 3.43
C PHE A 53 0.02 -8.38 2.86
N ARG A 54 0.05 -9.70 2.68
CA ARG A 54 -1.06 -10.48 2.12
C ARG A 54 -2.32 -10.39 2.98
N ALA A 55 -2.17 -10.49 4.30
CA ALA A 55 -3.27 -10.43 5.26
C ALA A 55 -4.04 -9.11 5.22
N VAL A 56 -3.37 -7.99 4.93
CA VAL A 56 -3.99 -6.66 4.84
C VAL A 56 -4.42 -6.37 3.40
N TYR A 57 -3.56 -6.64 2.43
CA TYR A 57 -3.81 -6.31 1.04
C TYR A 57 -5.01 -7.04 0.44
N GLY A 58 -5.20 -8.32 0.79
CA GLY A 58 -6.34 -9.12 0.31
C GLY A 58 -7.73 -8.65 0.77
N GLN A 59 -7.80 -7.62 1.61
CA GLN A 59 -9.05 -7.02 2.11
C GLN A 59 -9.15 -5.51 1.77
N ARG A 60 -8.25 -5.01 0.92
CA ARG A 60 -8.00 -3.57 0.74
C ARG A 60 -9.07 -2.80 -0.03
N GLY A 61 -9.91 -3.49 -0.80
CA GLY A 61 -10.94 -2.88 -1.66
C GLY A 61 -12.00 -2.03 -0.95
N SER A 62 -12.04 -2.04 0.39
CA SER A 62 -13.04 -1.33 1.20
C SER A 62 -12.44 -0.30 2.18
N TYR A 63 -11.14 0.00 2.10
CA TYR A 63 -10.52 0.85 3.11
C TYR A 63 -10.96 2.30 3.01
N HIS A 64 -11.67 2.73 4.05
CA HIS A 64 -12.24 4.07 4.15
C HIS A 64 -11.18 5.14 4.41
N PRO A 65 -11.48 6.41 4.05
CA PRO A 65 -10.60 7.54 4.37
C PRO A 65 -10.33 7.64 5.87
N ARG A 66 -9.12 8.10 6.21
CA ARG A 66 -8.75 8.36 7.62
C ARG A 66 -9.79 9.25 8.30
N ARG A 67 -10.20 8.87 9.50
CA ARG A 67 -11.08 9.68 10.34
C ARG A 67 -10.26 10.77 10.99
N SER A 68 -10.65 12.02 10.78
CA SER A 68 -10.04 13.15 11.47
C SER A 68 -10.32 13.06 12.97
N GLY A 69 -9.27 13.11 13.81
CA GLY A 69 -9.42 13.11 15.26
C GLY A 69 -8.17 12.63 15.98
N THR A 70 -8.11 12.86 17.29
CA THR A 70 -7.05 12.31 18.14
C THR A 70 -7.24 10.80 18.30
N LEU A 71 -6.20 10.03 17.99
CA LEU A 71 -6.21 8.58 18.19
C LEU A 71 -6.00 8.26 19.68
N SER A 72 -6.69 7.23 20.17
CA SER A 72 -6.60 6.78 21.56
C SER A 72 -5.96 5.40 21.64
N CYS A 73 -5.22 5.17 22.72
CA CYS A 73 -4.60 3.90 23.02
C CYS A 73 -5.68 2.85 23.27
N PRO A 74 -5.67 1.74 22.54
CA PRO A 74 -6.66 0.68 22.67
C PRO A 74 -6.48 -0.19 23.93
N ARG A 75 -5.40 0.02 24.71
CA ARG A 75 -5.13 -0.65 26.00
C ARG A 75 -5.47 0.18 27.23
N GLY A 76 -5.46 1.51 27.12
CA GLY A 76 -5.63 2.40 28.27
C GLY A 76 -6.19 3.79 27.93
N ASP A 77 -6.80 3.96 26.76
CA ASP A 77 -7.48 5.16 26.23
C ASP A 77 -6.64 6.46 26.11
N GLU A 78 -5.38 6.44 26.54
CA GLU A 78 -4.43 7.54 26.43
C GLU A 78 -4.32 8.10 25.00
N LYS A 79 -4.20 9.42 24.88
CA LYS A 79 -3.99 10.06 23.58
C LYS A 79 -2.67 9.58 22.98
N LEU A 80 -2.72 9.03 21.77
CA LEU A 80 -1.53 8.62 21.04
C LEU A 80 -0.78 9.84 20.52
N ALA A 81 0.55 9.81 20.64
CA ALA A 81 1.42 10.85 20.11
C ALA A 81 1.87 10.48 18.69
N LEU A 82 1.66 11.39 17.74
CA LEU A 82 2.19 11.23 16.37
C LEU A 82 3.71 11.36 16.39
N VAL A 83 4.39 10.37 15.81
CA VAL A 83 5.84 10.30 15.67
C VAL A 83 6.19 10.30 14.19
N HIS A 84 7.26 11.02 13.86
CA HIS A 84 7.89 10.99 12.55
C HIS A 84 9.25 10.32 12.71
N ASP A 85 9.55 9.35 11.86
CA ASP A 85 10.73 8.49 11.99
C ASP A 85 11.30 8.16 10.61
N MET A 86 12.43 7.44 10.56
CA MET A 86 13.12 7.10 9.33
C MET A 86 13.65 5.67 9.36
N ALA A 87 13.33 4.89 8.32
CA ALA A 87 13.83 3.54 8.10
C ALA A 87 14.05 3.32 6.61
N HIS A 88 15.09 2.57 6.23
CA HIS A 88 15.38 2.27 4.82
C HIS A 88 15.45 3.54 3.92
N ASN A 89 15.96 4.66 4.45
CA ASN A 89 15.95 5.99 3.78
C ASN A 89 14.57 6.54 3.43
N HIS A 90 13.50 6.01 4.04
CA HIS A 90 12.15 6.53 3.92
C HIS A 90 11.70 7.13 5.25
N ARG A 91 11.13 8.33 5.17
CA ARG A 91 10.40 8.91 6.31
C ARG A 91 9.12 8.12 6.50
N PHE A 92 8.66 7.90 7.72
CA PHE A 92 7.34 7.34 7.96
C PHE A 92 6.78 7.91 9.26
N GLN A 93 5.49 7.69 9.50
CA GLN A 93 4.83 8.19 10.70
C GLN A 93 3.94 7.12 11.33
N TYR A 94 3.86 7.14 12.65
CA TYR A 94 3.05 6.25 13.47
C TYR A 94 2.57 6.98 14.73
N SER A 95 1.55 6.44 15.39
CA SER A 95 0.97 7.02 16.61
C SER A 95 1.27 6.14 17.81
N ARG A 96 2.20 6.57 18.68
CA ARG A 96 2.68 5.79 19.83
C ARG A 96 1.90 6.07 21.11
N CYS A 97 1.74 5.07 21.95
CA CYS A 97 1.21 5.26 23.30
C CYS A 97 2.31 5.82 24.23
N PRO A 98 2.05 6.91 24.98
CA PRO A 98 3.02 7.46 25.92
C PRO A 98 3.36 6.49 27.07
N GLN A 99 2.45 5.58 27.41
CA GLN A 99 2.64 4.53 28.42
C GLN A 99 3.38 3.29 27.89
N GLN A 100 3.94 3.35 26.67
CA GLN A 100 4.70 2.25 26.05
C GLN A 100 3.92 0.94 25.90
N HIS A 101 2.60 1.04 25.71
CA HIS A 101 1.75 -0.11 25.38
C HIS A 101 1.93 -0.60 23.94
N GLY A 102 2.54 0.19 23.07
CA GLY A 102 2.63 -0.07 21.64
C GLY A 102 2.38 1.16 20.79
N HIS A 103 2.15 0.94 19.50
CA HIS A 103 1.85 1.99 18.54
C HIS A 103 0.90 1.53 17.44
N PHE A 104 0.17 2.50 16.90
CA PHE A 104 -0.66 2.35 15.72
C PHE A 104 0.08 2.83 14.48
N ILE A 105 0.05 2.05 13.40
CA ILE A 105 0.58 2.42 12.10
C ILE A 105 -0.39 1.98 11.00
N THR A 106 -0.59 2.83 10.00
CA THR A 106 -1.38 2.44 8.81
C THR A 106 -0.57 1.55 7.90
N PHE A 107 -1.26 0.70 7.13
CA PHE A 107 -0.62 -0.20 6.18
C PHE A 107 0.40 0.49 5.26
N PHE A 108 0.05 1.65 4.68
CA PHE A 108 0.97 2.41 3.84
C PHE A 108 2.27 2.81 4.58
N GLN A 109 2.16 3.32 5.79
CA GLN A 109 3.32 3.74 6.59
C GLN A 109 4.16 2.53 7.02
N PHE A 110 3.53 1.38 7.27
CA PHE A 110 4.22 0.11 7.50
C PHE A 110 5.03 -0.34 6.25
N LEU A 111 4.47 -0.22 5.04
CA LEU A 111 5.22 -0.53 3.82
C LEU A 111 6.46 0.36 3.68
N ARG A 112 6.36 1.64 4.04
CA ARG A 112 7.50 2.56 4.06
C ARG A 112 8.52 2.20 5.14
N GLU A 113 8.06 1.86 6.34
CA GLU A 113 8.92 1.38 7.43
C GLU A 113 9.76 0.18 6.99
N LYS A 114 9.15 -0.77 6.27
CA LYS A 114 9.82 -1.98 5.77
C LYS A 114 10.57 -1.79 4.44
N GLY A 115 10.62 -0.57 3.90
CA GLY A 115 11.29 -0.29 2.62
C GLY A 115 10.53 -0.76 1.38
N LEU A 116 9.36 -1.40 1.55
CA LEU A 116 8.56 -1.92 0.45
C LEU A 116 7.89 -0.83 -0.37
N ALA A 117 7.71 0.38 0.19
CA ALA A 117 7.17 1.53 -0.52
C ALA A 117 8.13 2.71 -0.47
N ARG A 118 8.36 3.34 -1.63
CA ARG A 118 9.22 4.51 -1.77
C ARG A 118 8.51 5.68 -2.44
N GLU A 119 9.06 6.87 -2.27
CA GLU A 119 8.61 8.06 -2.97
C GLU A 119 8.96 7.97 -4.47
N LEU A 120 8.07 8.49 -5.31
CA LEU A 120 8.34 8.67 -6.73
C LEU A 120 9.45 9.70 -6.94
N ASN A 121 10.43 9.39 -7.78
CA ASN A 121 11.46 10.35 -8.15
C ASN A 121 10.90 11.41 -9.15
N PRO A 122 11.60 12.54 -9.37
CA PRO A 122 11.09 13.60 -10.24
C PRO A 122 10.78 13.17 -11.68
N LYS A 123 11.54 12.20 -12.23
CA LYS A 123 11.31 11.69 -13.59
C LYS A 123 10.04 10.84 -13.63
N GLU A 124 9.85 9.97 -12.63
CA GLU A 124 8.64 9.14 -12.50
C GLU A 124 7.39 10.02 -12.29
N GLN A 125 7.47 11.07 -11.47
CA GLN A 125 6.37 12.02 -11.29
C GLN A 125 6.02 12.77 -12.58
N ALA A 126 7.03 13.21 -13.33
CA ALA A 126 6.82 13.90 -14.60
C ALA A 126 6.20 12.97 -15.65
N GLU A 127 6.59 11.69 -15.66
CA GLU A 127 5.99 10.69 -16.55
C GLU A 127 4.55 10.40 -16.16
N LEU A 128 4.28 10.17 -14.88
CA LEU A 128 2.95 9.86 -14.37
C LEU A 128 1.93 10.95 -14.71
N ARG A 129 2.33 12.22 -14.60
CA ARG A 129 1.50 13.41 -14.93
C ARG A 129 1.04 13.45 -16.39
N LYS A 130 1.66 12.70 -17.30
CA LYS A 130 1.23 12.62 -18.71
C LYS A 130 0.02 11.73 -18.92
N HIS A 131 -0.20 10.78 -18.00
CA HIS A 131 -1.18 9.70 -18.16
C HIS A 131 -2.31 9.77 -17.13
N VAL A 132 -2.08 10.44 -16.00
CA VAL A 132 -3.01 10.46 -14.88
C VAL A 132 -3.11 11.88 -14.31
N ASP A 133 -4.35 12.36 -14.16
CA ASP A 133 -4.62 13.67 -13.56
C ASP A 133 -4.81 13.59 -12.05
N THR A 134 -5.43 12.50 -11.56
CA THR A 134 -5.80 12.33 -10.15
C THR A 134 -5.44 10.94 -9.67
N LEU A 135 -4.77 10.88 -8.52
CA LEU A 135 -4.55 9.64 -7.76
C LEU A 135 -5.38 9.64 -6.49
N LEU A 136 -5.61 8.47 -5.91
CA LEU A 136 -6.01 8.36 -4.51
C LEU A 136 -4.76 8.26 -3.63
N CYS A 137 -4.72 9.03 -2.54
CA CYS A 137 -3.63 8.93 -1.57
C CYS A 137 -3.64 7.57 -0.86
N SER A 138 -2.58 6.79 -1.01
CA SER A 138 -2.47 5.45 -0.44
C SER A 138 -2.53 5.40 1.10
N ASP A 139 -2.30 6.53 1.79
CA ASP A 139 -2.36 6.63 3.27
C ASP A 139 -3.73 7.07 3.81
N CYS A 140 -4.42 8.00 3.12
CA CYS A 140 -5.66 8.60 3.65
C CYS A 140 -6.87 8.53 2.72
N GLY A 141 -6.72 8.01 1.50
CA GLY A 141 -7.77 7.90 0.48
C GLY A 141 -8.13 9.21 -0.22
N GLU A 142 -7.57 10.35 0.20
CA GLU A 142 -7.89 11.65 -0.39
C GLU A 142 -7.46 11.72 -1.86
N PRO A 143 -8.31 12.21 -2.78
CA PRO A 143 -7.90 12.49 -4.15
C PRO A 143 -6.76 13.53 -4.21
N VAL A 144 -5.71 13.22 -4.96
CA VAL A 144 -4.53 14.06 -5.17
C VAL A 144 -4.45 14.43 -6.65
N ARG A 145 -4.68 15.71 -6.96
CA ARG A 145 -4.51 16.24 -8.32
C ARG A 145 -3.02 16.42 -8.61
N LEU A 146 -2.53 15.70 -9.62
CA LEU A 146 -1.09 15.56 -9.87
C LEU A 146 -0.41 16.81 -10.43
N ALA A 147 -1.16 17.79 -10.95
CA ALA A 147 -0.67 18.98 -11.64
C ALA A 147 0.68 19.50 -11.10
N ASN A 148 0.74 19.91 -9.83
CA ASN A 148 1.96 20.37 -9.15
C ASN A 148 2.20 19.71 -7.78
N MET A 149 1.43 18.70 -7.42
CA MET A 149 1.52 18.09 -6.09
C MET A 149 2.59 16.99 -6.09
N THR A 150 3.42 16.99 -5.05
CA THR A 150 4.39 15.92 -4.76
C THR A 150 4.01 15.11 -3.52
N ALA A 151 2.96 15.56 -2.81
CA ALA A 151 2.41 14.94 -1.62
C ALA A 151 0.92 15.28 -1.49
N CYS A 152 0.17 14.45 -0.76
CA CYS A 152 -1.23 14.67 -0.43
C CYS A 152 -1.42 15.99 0.37
N ALA A 153 -2.42 16.78 0.01
CA ALA A 153 -2.71 18.03 0.72
C ALA A 153 -3.23 17.78 2.15
N ARG A 154 -3.94 16.66 2.36
CA ARG A 154 -4.60 16.32 3.62
C ARG A 154 -3.65 15.72 4.65
N CYS A 155 -2.98 14.62 4.32
CA CYS A 155 -2.12 13.91 5.27
C CYS A 155 -0.62 14.14 5.05
N ARG A 156 -0.23 14.91 4.01
CA ARG A 156 1.17 15.19 3.64
C ARG A 156 1.98 13.95 3.23
N ALA A 157 1.34 12.79 3.07
CA ALA A 157 2.00 11.61 2.53
C ALA A 157 2.51 11.87 1.10
N PRO A 158 3.75 11.50 0.78
CA PRO A 158 4.31 11.65 -0.56
C PRO A 158 3.59 10.75 -1.57
N LEU A 159 3.72 11.08 -2.85
CA LEU A 159 3.32 10.16 -3.91
C LEU A 159 4.30 8.99 -3.92
N SER A 160 3.78 7.77 -3.79
CA SER A 160 4.60 6.58 -3.57
C SER A 160 4.15 5.38 -4.42
N LEU A 161 5.10 4.47 -4.64
CA LEU A 161 4.90 3.18 -5.30
C LEU A 161 5.59 2.07 -4.48
N LEU A 162 5.28 0.81 -4.79
CA LEU A 162 6.05 -0.31 -4.24
C LEU A 162 7.43 -0.35 -4.87
N ASP A 163 8.48 -0.37 -4.05
CA ASP A 163 9.86 -0.45 -4.53
C ASP A 163 10.16 -1.88 -5.05
N PRO A 164 10.33 -2.07 -6.38
CA PRO A 164 10.52 -3.40 -6.93
C PRO A 164 11.77 -4.10 -6.39
N ALA A 165 12.85 -3.35 -6.15
CA ALA A 165 14.12 -3.91 -5.68
C ALA A 165 14.01 -4.37 -4.21
N CYS A 166 13.30 -3.60 -3.38
CA CYS A 166 13.07 -3.99 -1.98
C CYS A 166 12.10 -5.17 -1.88
N VAL A 167 11.05 -5.19 -2.71
CA VAL A 167 10.11 -6.32 -2.80
C VAL A 167 10.85 -7.60 -3.20
N GLU A 168 11.68 -7.56 -4.25
CA GLU A 168 12.48 -8.72 -4.67
C GLU A 168 13.41 -9.21 -3.56
N THR A 169 14.11 -8.28 -2.90
CA THR A 169 15.01 -8.61 -1.78
C THR A 169 14.25 -9.27 -0.63
N THR A 170 13.05 -8.78 -0.33
CA THR A 170 12.19 -9.34 0.73
C THR A 170 11.70 -10.74 0.39
N ILE A 171 11.28 -10.97 -0.87
CA ILE A 171 10.90 -12.30 -1.36
C ILE A 171 12.07 -13.27 -1.25
N ARG A 172 13.26 -12.87 -1.71
CA ARG A 172 14.48 -13.69 -1.61
C ARG A 172 14.84 -14.02 -0.16
N GLY A 173 14.67 -13.06 0.74
CA GLY A 173 14.89 -13.25 2.18
C GLY A 173 13.85 -14.16 2.87
N ALA A 174 12.68 -14.36 2.25
CA ALA A 174 11.65 -15.27 2.73
C ALA A 174 11.84 -16.72 2.22
N GLN A 175 12.66 -16.93 1.18
CA GLN A 175 13.01 -18.25 0.69
C GLN A 175 14.04 -18.92 1.61
N LYS A 176 13.84 -20.20 1.97
CA LYS A 176 14.76 -20.93 2.87
C LYS A 176 16.04 -21.35 2.13
N PRO A 177 17.23 -21.29 2.77
CA PRO A 177 18.45 -21.85 2.20
C PRO A 177 18.30 -23.36 2.00
N GLY A 178 18.48 -23.84 0.77
CA GLY A 178 18.36 -25.27 0.43
C GLY A 178 17.05 -25.68 -0.24
N ASP A 179 16.12 -24.75 -0.47
CA ASP A 179 14.98 -24.99 -1.36
C ASP A 179 15.42 -24.84 -2.83
N SER A 180 16.27 -25.76 -3.29
CA SER A 180 16.71 -25.89 -4.68
C SER A 180 15.61 -26.37 -5.63
N ARG A 181 14.35 -26.44 -5.16
CA ARG A 181 13.19 -26.85 -5.97
C ARG A 181 12.56 -25.68 -6.72
N ARG A 182 13.00 -24.44 -6.49
CA ARG A 182 12.50 -23.23 -7.14
C ARG A 182 13.66 -22.34 -7.57
N ASP A 183 14.48 -22.84 -8.49
CA ASP A 183 15.22 -21.94 -9.36
C ASP A 183 14.18 -21.04 -10.05
N VAL A 184 14.11 -19.78 -9.65
CA VAL A 184 13.40 -18.76 -10.43
C VAL A 184 14.16 -18.70 -11.74
N ALA A 185 13.66 -19.42 -12.73
CA ALA A 185 14.25 -19.43 -14.05
C ALA A 185 14.36 -17.95 -14.49
N PRO A 186 15.50 -17.52 -15.07
CA PRO A 186 15.74 -16.14 -15.51
C PRO A 186 14.59 -15.53 -16.31
N GLU A 187 13.72 -16.37 -16.89
CA GLU A 187 12.50 -16.04 -17.62
C GLU A 187 11.37 -15.44 -16.76
N VAL A 188 11.25 -15.80 -15.46
CA VAL A 188 10.23 -15.24 -14.54
C VAL A 188 10.69 -13.88 -13.96
N ALA A 189 11.98 -13.76 -13.63
CA ALA A 189 12.60 -12.47 -13.33
C ALA A 189 12.56 -11.54 -14.56
N ALA A 190 12.78 -12.10 -15.77
CA ALA A 190 12.60 -11.38 -17.03
C ALA A 190 11.14 -10.99 -17.29
N ARG A 191 10.13 -11.73 -16.81
CA ARG A 191 8.71 -11.34 -16.92
C ARG A 191 8.33 -10.19 -15.99
N LEU A 192 8.86 -10.15 -14.77
CA LEU A 192 8.75 -9.00 -13.88
C LEU A 192 9.47 -7.75 -14.45
N LEU A 193 10.56 -7.95 -15.20
CA LEU A 193 11.23 -6.90 -15.97
C LEU A 193 10.54 -6.53 -17.31
N MET A 194 9.86 -7.47 -17.97
CA MET A 194 9.09 -7.24 -19.21
C MET A 194 7.76 -6.53 -18.94
N ALA A 195 7.15 -6.72 -17.76
CA ALA A 195 6.06 -5.85 -17.29
C ALA A 195 6.52 -4.38 -17.14
N ASN A 196 7.79 -4.15 -16.79
CA ASN A 196 8.42 -2.82 -16.82
C ASN A 196 8.73 -2.31 -18.25
N GLN A 197 8.62 -3.15 -19.30
CA GLN A 197 8.65 -2.72 -20.71
C GLN A 197 7.25 -2.54 -21.34
N GLY A 198 6.17 -2.81 -20.59
CA GLY A 198 4.79 -2.50 -20.97
C GLY A 198 4.49 -0.99 -21.12
N THR A 199 5.45 -0.15 -20.75
CA THR A 199 5.51 1.28 -21.12
C THR A 199 5.65 1.52 -22.64
N LYS A 200 5.79 0.48 -23.47
CA LYS A 200 5.63 0.58 -24.94
C LYS A 200 4.22 0.31 -25.46
N GLN A 201 3.24 0.01 -24.60
CA GLN A 201 1.84 -0.23 -25.01
C GLN A 201 0.80 0.71 -24.39
N PHE A 202 1.22 1.87 -23.86
CA PHE A 202 0.31 3.01 -23.78
C PHE A 202 0.04 3.48 -25.21
N ARG A 203 -0.93 2.85 -25.87
CA ARG A 203 -1.45 3.29 -27.16
C ARG A 203 -2.22 4.58 -26.88
N PRO A 204 -1.83 5.74 -27.43
CA PRO A 204 -2.65 6.93 -27.31
C PRO A 204 -4.01 6.65 -27.96
N SER A 205 -5.09 6.85 -27.21
CA SER A 205 -6.41 7.01 -27.80
C SER A 205 -6.33 8.17 -28.79
N ALA A 206 -6.65 7.91 -30.06
CA ALA A 206 -6.60 8.91 -31.10
C ALA A 206 -7.47 10.13 -30.73
N PRO A 207 -7.07 11.36 -31.09
CA PRO A 207 -7.92 12.52 -30.84
C PRO A 207 -9.20 12.38 -31.67
N ALA A 208 -10.36 12.54 -31.01
CA ALA A 208 -11.64 12.60 -31.69
C ALA A 208 -11.60 13.76 -32.71
N ARG A 209 -11.63 13.40 -33.99
CA ARG A 209 -11.69 14.32 -35.12
C ARG A 209 -13.08 14.96 -35.14
N SER A 210 -13.10 16.28 -35.16
CA SER A 210 -14.29 17.11 -35.31
C SER A 210 -15.06 16.80 -36.59
N GLN A 211 -16.39 16.73 -36.51
CA GLN A 211 -17.30 17.14 -37.58
C GLN A 211 -18.75 17.36 -37.07
N ALA A 212 -19.20 18.60 -37.23
CA ALA A 212 -20.55 19.09 -37.57
C ALA A 212 -21.82 18.58 -36.84
N THR A 213 -22.38 19.49 -36.04
CA THR A 213 -23.81 19.86 -35.79
C THR A 213 -25.00 18.95 -36.16
N ALA A 214 -25.75 18.58 -35.09
CA ALA A 214 -27.23 18.63 -34.85
C ALA A 214 -28.19 17.65 -35.57
N PRO A 215 -29.38 17.29 -34.99
CA PRO A 215 -30.05 17.90 -33.84
C PRO A 215 -30.41 16.94 -32.67
N VAL A 216 -30.82 17.62 -31.59
CA VAL A 216 -31.30 17.14 -30.31
C VAL A 216 -32.49 16.18 -30.44
N VAL A 217 -32.39 15.02 -29.79
CA VAL A 217 -33.53 14.24 -29.30
C VAL A 217 -33.26 13.93 -27.83
N ILE A 218 -34.06 14.53 -26.95
CA ILE A 218 -34.04 14.26 -25.52
C ILE A 218 -34.86 12.99 -25.28
N LEU A 219 -34.21 11.92 -24.86
CA LEU A 219 -34.83 10.78 -24.19
C LEU A 219 -34.05 10.49 -22.90
N PRO A 220 -34.71 10.15 -21.79
CA PRO A 220 -34.07 10.09 -20.49
C PRO A 220 -33.29 8.79 -20.35
N SER A 221 -31.97 8.86 -20.54
CA SER A 221 -31.07 7.75 -20.29
C SER A 221 -30.57 7.80 -18.84
N GLU A 222 -30.79 6.67 -18.18
CA GLU A 222 -30.28 6.21 -16.89
C GLU A 222 -29.05 6.96 -16.37
N GLN A 223 -29.12 7.35 -15.09
CA GLN A 223 -28.00 7.87 -14.33
C GLN A 223 -26.92 6.78 -14.16
N THR A 224 -26.07 6.61 -15.17
CA THR A 224 -24.74 6.07 -14.97
C THR A 224 -23.90 7.18 -14.32
N SER A 225 -23.89 7.17 -12.99
CA SER A 225 -22.90 7.93 -12.22
C SER A 225 -21.53 7.37 -12.56
N ALA A 226 -20.84 8.00 -13.51
CA ALA A 226 -19.43 7.78 -13.78
C ALA A 226 -18.66 8.11 -12.49
N SER A 227 -18.34 7.08 -11.71
CA SER A 227 -17.34 7.18 -10.65
C SER A 227 -16.03 7.57 -11.30
N SER A 228 -15.46 8.71 -10.92
CA SER A 228 -14.07 9.00 -11.23
C SER A 228 -13.21 7.98 -10.48
N GLU A 229 -12.90 6.84 -11.10
CA GLU A 229 -12.01 5.83 -10.55
C GLU A 229 -10.60 6.43 -10.46
N GLY A 230 -10.27 7.02 -9.31
CA GLY A 230 -8.93 7.52 -9.04
C GLY A 230 -7.96 6.34 -8.87
N LEU A 231 -6.79 6.43 -9.49
CA LEU A 231 -5.75 5.39 -9.42
C LEU A 231 -4.99 5.46 -8.08
N ASP A 232 -4.86 4.35 -7.33
CA ASP A 232 -3.89 4.20 -6.22
C ASP A 232 -2.69 3.38 -6.72
N LEU A 233 -1.51 3.99 -6.78
CA LEU A 233 -0.29 3.33 -7.25
C LEU A 233 0.17 2.18 -6.37
N ILE A 234 -0.03 2.28 -5.05
CA ILE A 234 0.29 1.18 -4.12
C ILE A 234 -0.71 0.05 -4.30
N ALA A 235 -1.96 0.36 -4.67
CA ALA A 235 -2.93 -0.67 -5.02
C ALA A 235 -2.55 -1.36 -6.33
N ALA A 236 -2.29 -0.60 -7.40
CA ALA A 236 -1.88 -1.18 -8.67
C ALA A 236 -0.64 -2.10 -8.55
N GLY A 237 0.37 -1.68 -7.78
CA GLY A 237 1.55 -2.53 -7.51
C GLY A 237 1.26 -3.71 -6.59
N GLY A 238 0.32 -3.56 -5.65
CA GLY A 238 0.04 -4.58 -4.65
C GLY A 238 -0.77 -5.76 -5.18
N GLU A 239 -1.64 -5.55 -6.17
CA GLU A 239 -2.33 -6.64 -6.89
C GLU A 239 -1.32 -7.58 -7.56
N LEU A 240 -0.34 -6.99 -8.27
CA LEU A 240 0.74 -7.74 -8.91
C LEU A 240 1.57 -8.55 -7.91
N LEU A 241 1.87 -7.97 -6.74
CA LEU A 241 2.58 -8.68 -5.68
C LEU A 241 1.72 -9.79 -5.08
N PHE A 242 0.43 -9.56 -4.85
CA PHE A 242 -0.49 -10.56 -4.30
C PHE A 242 -0.53 -11.81 -5.20
N ASP A 243 -0.71 -11.62 -6.50
CA ASP A 243 -0.70 -12.70 -7.49
C ASP A 243 0.65 -13.44 -7.53
N ALA A 244 1.76 -12.70 -7.45
CA ALA A 244 3.09 -13.30 -7.40
C ALA A 244 3.30 -14.16 -6.14
N LEU A 245 2.82 -13.72 -4.97
CA LEU A 245 2.92 -14.49 -3.73
C LEU A 245 2.10 -15.78 -3.79
N ASP A 246 0.97 -15.78 -4.48
CA ASP A 246 0.15 -16.97 -4.74
C ASP A 246 0.87 -17.98 -5.65
N LEU A 247 1.44 -17.50 -6.76
CA LEU A 247 2.19 -18.36 -7.68
C LEU A 247 3.45 -18.97 -7.06
N LEU A 248 4.05 -18.28 -6.10
CA LEU A 248 5.31 -18.70 -5.47
C LEU A 248 5.11 -19.63 -4.27
N ASP A 249 3.87 -19.96 -3.88
CA ASP A 249 3.58 -20.87 -2.75
C ASP A 249 4.41 -20.50 -1.50
N ILE A 250 4.61 -19.20 -1.24
CA ILE A 250 5.49 -18.74 -0.14
C ILE A 250 4.90 -19.11 1.23
N PHE A 251 3.61 -19.44 1.29
CA PHE A 251 2.87 -19.72 2.51
C PHE A 251 2.23 -21.11 2.56
N SER A 252 2.55 -21.97 1.58
CA SER A 252 2.07 -23.37 1.50
C SER A 252 2.89 -24.31 2.37
#